data_AF-A0A9P6WLQ4-F1
#
_entry.id   AF-A0A9P6WLQ4-F1
#
_cell.length_a   1.000
_cell.length_b   1.000
_cell.length_c   1.000
_cell.angle_alpha   90.00
_cell.angle_beta   90.00
_cell.angle_gamma   90.00
#
_symmetry.space_group_name_H-M   'P 1'
#
loop_
_entity.id
_entity.type
_entity.pdbx_description
1 polymer ?
#
loop_
_entity_poly.entity_id
_entity_poly.type
_entity_poly.pdbx_seq_one_letter_code
_entity_poly.pdbx_strand_id
1 'polypeptide(L)'
;MCLIATILITMMGVAMLRINKMQAKWRVKIARALIDKKTTKIEGNWLKKLWYRISHWDWDFGDALKRYSMFILPFITTLREGLEAVVFVGGVGIGSPARSFPLPVVCGLIGGALVGGFMYYGGSTISLQIFLCISTAILYLISAGLFSRGVWFLENYVFNQKTGGDAAENGSGPGTYNINKSVWHVNCCNPLTDNGWDVFNSLLGWQNSATYGSVLSYNLYWLFLIITLALMLYEEKKGHLPFCKNLKFRELNPMYHIKNKKKNEISEAEAHRLFLEARSKLQGKASDESERDDPEQYELNDIPTEGTSEEITNSTNVGFQEVRLDENKGNFTQA
;
A
#
# COMPACT_ATOMS: atom_id res chain seq x y z
N MET A 1 21.84 10.88 -0.12
CA MET A 1 20.54 10.44 0.41
C MET A 1 19.40 10.69 -0.57
N CYS A 2 19.16 11.93 -1.01
CA CYS A 2 18.01 12.28 -1.86
C CYS A 2 17.92 11.48 -3.18
N LEU A 3 19.04 11.29 -3.90
CA LEU A 3 19.05 10.51 -5.15
C LEU A 3 18.64 9.04 -4.93
N ILE A 4 19.13 8.39 -3.87
CA ILE A 4 18.76 7.01 -3.54
C ILE A 4 17.27 6.94 -3.17
N ALA A 5 16.80 7.90 -2.36
CA ALA A 5 15.38 7.99 -1.99
C ALA A 5 14.48 8.14 -3.22
N THR A 6 14.89 8.95 -4.22
CA THR A 6 14.09 9.14 -5.45
C THR A 6 13.91 7.85 -6.24
N ILE A 7 14.94 7.00 -6.30
CA ILE A 7 14.90 5.71 -6.99
C ILE A 7 13.94 4.77 -6.25
N LEU A 8 14.03 4.69 -4.92
CA LEU A 8 13.16 3.86 -4.09
C LEU A 8 11.69 4.28 -4.19
N ILE A 9 11.41 5.59 -4.07
CA ILE A 9 10.04 6.14 -4.18
C ILE A 9 9.48 5.88 -5.58
N THR A 10 10.28 6.07 -6.63
CA THR A 10 9.83 5.84 -8.00
C THR A 10 9.46 4.38 -8.24
N MET A 11 10.27 3.43 -7.76
CA MET A 11 9.95 1.99 -7.84
C MET A 11 8.67 1.64 -7.06
N MET A 12 8.51 2.20 -5.86
CA MET A 12 7.33 1.98 -5.03
C MET A 12 6.06 2.55 -5.68
N GLY A 13 6.11 3.77 -6.21
CA GLY A 13 4.99 4.42 -6.89
C GLY A 13 4.51 3.62 -8.11
N VAL A 14 5.45 3.10 -8.90
CA VAL A 14 5.11 2.22 -10.04
C VAL A 14 4.40 0.94 -9.59
N ALA A 15 4.81 0.35 -8.46
CA ALA A 15 4.15 -0.82 -7.89
C ALA A 15 2.72 -0.48 -7.42
N MET A 16 2.53 0.68 -6.80
CA MET A 16 1.22 1.14 -6.29
C MET A 16 0.20 1.33 -7.44
N LEU A 17 0.61 1.82 -8.60
CA LEU A 17 -0.28 1.94 -9.78
C LEU A 17 -0.83 0.60 -10.27
N ARG A 18 -0.17 -0.52 -9.94
CA ARG A 18 -0.58 -1.89 -10.32
C ARG A 18 -1.37 -2.62 -9.24
N ILE A 19 -1.82 -1.91 -8.20
CA ILE A 19 -2.55 -2.45 -7.05
C ILE A 19 -3.74 -3.33 -7.45
N ASN A 20 -4.52 -2.96 -8.47
CA ASN A 20 -5.73 -3.69 -8.85
C ASN A 20 -5.43 -5.13 -9.30
N LYS A 21 -4.40 -5.30 -10.14
CA LYS A 21 -3.93 -6.63 -10.58
C LYS A 21 -3.28 -7.41 -9.44
N MET A 22 -2.62 -6.72 -8.50
CA MET A 22 -2.07 -7.37 -7.31
C MET A 22 -3.20 -7.87 -6.42
N GLN A 23 -4.23 -7.06 -6.14
CA GLN A 23 -5.39 -7.44 -5.34
C GLN A 23 -6.06 -8.71 -5.89
N ALA A 24 -6.28 -8.80 -7.21
CA ALA A 24 -6.84 -10.02 -7.82
C ALA A 24 -5.98 -11.27 -7.57
N LYS A 25 -4.65 -11.17 -7.78
CA LYS A 25 -3.71 -12.28 -7.52
C LYS A 25 -3.62 -12.64 -6.03
N TRP A 26 -3.68 -11.64 -5.17
CA TRP A 26 -3.68 -11.83 -3.72
C TRP A 26 -4.96 -12.54 -3.25
N ARG A 27 -6.13 -12.17 -3.79
CA ARG A 27 -7.39 -12.87 -3.52
C ARG A 27 -7.31 -14.36 -3.87
N VAL A 28 -6.74 -14.70 -5.04
CA VAL A 28 -6.54 -16.10 -5.46
C VAL A 28 -5.58 -16.85 -4.53
N LYS A 29 -4.49 -16.20 -4.11
CA LYS A 29 -3.51 -16.81 -3.18
C LYS A 29 -4.11 -17.06 -1.79
N ILE A 30 -4.91 -16.12 -1.30
CA ILE A 30 -5.62 -16.25 -0.02
C ILE A 30 -6.62 -17.41 -0.10
N ALA A 31 -7.42 -17.48 -1.17
CA ALA A 31 -8.34 -18.60 -1.41
C ALA A 31 -7.61 -19.96 -1.42
N ARG A 32 -6.45 -20.04 -2.08
CA ARG A 32 -5.62 -21.25 -2.08
C ARG A 32 -5.07 -21.60 -0.71
N ALA A 33 -4.59 -20.62 0.06
CA ALA A 33 -4.07 -20.82 1.41
C ALA A 33 -5.16 -21.20 2.43
N LEU A 34 -6.41 -20.80 2.19
CA LEU A 34 -7.57 -21.23 2.97
C LEU A 34 -7.92 -22.71 2.73
N ILE A 35 -7.72 -23.21 1.51
CA ILE A 35 -7.98 -24.62 1.12
C ILE A 35 -6.84 -25.55 1.58
N ASP A 36 -5.59 -25.12 1.44
CA ASP A 36 -4.39 -25.94 1.68
C ASP A 36 -4.01 -25.95 3.18
N LYS A 37 -4.88 -26.54 4.02
CA LYS A 37 -4.54 -26.88 5.41
C LYS A 37 -3.55 -28.05 5.39
N LYS A 38 -2.25 -27.76 5.29
CA LYS A 38 -1.21 -28.79 5.54
C LYS A 38 -1.09 -29.04 7.04
N THR A 39 -1.70 -30.12 7.50
CA THR A 39 -1.39 -30.75 8.79
C THR A 39 0.06 -31.23 8.72
N THR A 40 0.98 -30.40 9.20
CA THR A 40 2.40 -30.75 9.24
C THR A 40 2.59 -31.68 10.44
N LYS A 41 2.53 -33.00 10.20
CA LYS A 41 2.97 -34.01 11.18
C LYS A 41 4.47 -33.77 11.44
N ILE A 42 4.81 -33.28 12.62
CA ILE A 42 6.21 -33.02 13.00
C ILE A 42 6.77 -34.27 13.67
N GLU A 43 7.60 -35.02 12.93
CA GLU A 43 8.57 -35.95 13.53
C GLU A 43 9.93 -35.26 13.78
N GLY A 44 10.44 -35.44 15.01
CA GLY A 44 11.87 -35.40 15.34
C GLY A 44 12.56 -34.05 15.61
N ASN A 45 13.35 -34.05 16.70
CA ASN A 45 14.34 -33.10 17.24
C ASN A 45 13.89 -32.03 18.26
N TRP A 46 14.63 -31.94 19.38
CA TRP A 46 14.39 -31.04 20.51
C TRP A 46 14.46 -29.54 20.13
N LEU A 47 15.28 -29.18 19.14
CA LEU A 47 15.34 -27.84 18.57
C LEU A 47 14.04 -27.47 17.85
N LYS A 48 13.38 -28.42 17.18
CA LYS A 48 12.04 -28.20 16.63
C LYS A 48 11.01 -28.04 17.74
N LYS A 49 11.18 -28.69 18.91
CA LYS A 49 10.28 -28.57 20.07
C LYS A 49 10.38 -27.19 20.74
N LEU A 50 11.59 -26.62 20.83
CA LEU A 50 11.80 -25.25 21.30
C LEU A 50 11.22 -24.22 20.31
N TRP A 51 11.44 -24.43 19.01
CA TRP A 51 10.82 -23.61 17.96
C TRP A 51 9.30 -23.76 17.94
N TYR A 52 8.76 -24.95 18.26
CA TYR A 52 7.32 -25.18 18.39
C TYR A 52 6.71 -24.47 19.61
N ARG A 53 7.42 -24.35 20.75
CA ARG A 53 6.93 -23.61 21.92
C ARG A 53 6.92 -22.09 21.71
N ILE A 54 7.94 -21.55 21.05
CA ILE A 54 7.97 -20.13 20.63
C ILE A 54 6.89 -19.87 19.59
N SER A 55 6.77 -20.79 18.61
CA SER A 55 5.72 -20.75 17.59
C SER A 55 4.31 -20.91 18.18
N HIS A 56 4.10 -21.68 19.25
CA HIS A 56 2.79 -21.84 19.91
C HIS A 56 2.30 -20.56 20.57
N TRP A 57 3.19 -19.75 21.15
CA TRP A 57 2.84 -18.41 21.65
C TRP A 57 2.46 -17.47 20.50
N ASP A 58 3.16 -17.59 19.37
CA ASP A 58 2.81 -16.96 18.08
C ASP A 58 1.54 -17.58 17.42
N TRP A 59 1.08 -18.76 17.84
CA TRP A 59 -0.05 -19.50 17.25
C TRP A 59 -1.37 -19.22 17.97
N ASP A 60 -1.38 -19.01 19.30
CA ASP A 60 -2.55 -18.53 20.03
C ASP A 60 -2.86 -17.07 19.66
N PHE A 61 -1.82 -16.22 19.61
CA PHE A 61 -1.94 -14.88 19.04
C PHE A 61 -2.23 -14.96 17.53
N GLY A 62 -1.62 -15.92 16.84
CA GLY A 62 -1.78 -16.19 15.41
C GLY A 62 -3.18 -16.60 14.98
N ASP A 63 -3.90 -17.40 15.76
CA ASP A 63 -5.28 -17.81 15.49
C ASP A 63 -6.27 -16.67 15.76
N ALA A 64 -6.02 -15.84 16.79
CA ALA A 64 -6.73 -14.57 16.96
C ALA A 64 -6.44 -13.59 15.80
N LEU A 65 -5.17 -13.48 15.39
CA LEU A 65 -4.75 -12.75 14.18
C LEU A 65 -5.34 -13.35 12.90
N LYS A 66 -5.65 -14.64 12.86
CA LYS A 66 -6.27 -15.29 11.70
C LYS A 66 -7.74 -14.93 11.60
N ARG A 67 -8.44 -14.90 12.74
CA ARG A 67 -9.83 -14.44 12.85
C ARG A 67 -9.96 -12.95 12.53
N TYR A 68 -8.97 -12.12 12.90
CA TYR A 68 -8.95 -10.66 12.65
C TYR A 68 -7.93 -10.22 11.59
N SER A 69 -7.50 -11.13 10.71
CA SER A 69 -6.39 -10.94 9.75
C SER A 69 -6.56 -9.71 8.85
N MET A 70 -7.81 -9.45 8.45
CA MET A 70 -8.15 -8.36 7.55
C MET A 70 -8.01 -6.97 8.20
N PHE A 71 -8.04 -6.88 9.53
CA PHE A 71 -7.89 -5.63 10.29
C PHE A 71 -6.49 -5.50 10.90
N ILE A 72 -5.97 -6.57 11.49
CA ILE A 72 -4.72 -6.52 12.27
C ILE A 72 -3.49 -6.27 11.39
N LEU A 73 -3.49 -6.76 10.14
CA LEU A 73 -2.35 -6.63 9.24
C LEU A 73 -2.15 -5.18 8.77
N PRO A 74 -3.19 -4.46 8.30
CA PRO A 74 -3.11 -3.01 8.12
C PRO A 74 -2.75 -2.28 9.41
N PHE A 75 -3.31 -2.67 10.55
CA PHE A 75 -3.07 -2.01 11.84
C PHE A 75 -1.60 -2.08 12.30
N ILE A 76 -1.00 -3.27 12.33
CA ILE A 76 0.42 -3.46 12.69
C ILE A 76 1.33 -2.73 11.72
N THR A 77 1.00 -2.73 10.42
CA THR A 77 1.76 -2.00 9.40
C THR A 77 1.74 -0.50 9.68
N THR A 78 0.56 0.08 9.93
CA THR A 78 0.44 1.50 10.27
C THR A 78 1.15 1.85 11.57
N LEU A 79 1.07 0.98 12.59
CA LEU A 79 1.78 1.19 13.85
C LEU A 79 3.31 1.18 13.68
N ARG A 80 3.85 0.27 12.86
CA ARG A 80 5.28 0.20 12.58
C ARG A 80 5.77 1.45 11.85
N GLU A 81 5.16 1.76 10.71
CA GLU A 81 5.56 2.92 9.90
C GLU A 81 5.34 4.23 10.67
N GLY A 82 4.29 4.29 11.51
CA GLY A 82 4.03 5.41 12.42
C GLY A 82 5.08 5.55 13.53
N LEU A 83 5.51 4.44 14.15
CA LEU A 83 6.56 4.44 15.18
C LEU A 83 7.90 4.89 14.61
N GLU A 84 8.29 4.42 13.42
CA GLU A 84 9.50 4.87 12.73
C GLU A 84 9.49 6.39 12.51
N ALA A 85 8.35 6.97 12.12
CA ALA A 85 8.19 8.41 11.95
C ALA A 85 8.31 9.19 13.27
N VAL A 86 7.69 8.72 14.35
CA VAL A 86 7.77 9.38 15.68
C VAL A 86 9.19 9.34 16.23
N VAL A 87 9.90 8.20 16.09
CA VAL A 87 11.30 8.08 16.52
C VAL A 87 12.20 8.98 15.69
N PHE A 88 11.96 9.12 14.39
CA PHE A 88 12.71 10.01 13.52
C PHE A 88 12.52 11.50 13.89
N VAL A 89 11.27 11.93 14.08
CA VAL A 89 10.95 13.31 14.49
C VAL A 89 11.49 13.61 15.89
N GLY A 90 11.40 12.65 16.82
CA GLY A 90 11.98 12.78 18.15
C GLY A 90 13.51 12.90 18.13
N GLY A 91 14.18 12.14 17.25
CA GLY A 91 15.63 12.18 17.08
C GLY A 91 16.16 13.51 16.55
N VAL A 92 15.44 14.17 15.63
CA VAL A 92 15.83 15.50 15.11
C VAL A 92 15.51 16.66 16.05
N GLY A 93 14.68 16.42 17.08
CA GLY A 93 14.21 17.44 18.02
C GLY A 93 15.14 17.73 19.21
N ILE A 94 16.18 16.93 19.43
CA ILE A 94 17.00 16.97 20.67
C ILE A 94 17.72 18.32 20.90
N GLY A 95 17.87 19.15 19.86
CA GLY A 95 18.52 20.48 19.94
C GLY A 95 17.59 21.69 19.94
N SER A 96 16.26 21.51 19.89
CA SER A 96 15.30 22.63 19.70
C SER A 96 14.60 23.07 21.00
N PRO A 97 14.26 24.36 21.16
CA PRO A 97 13.61 24.86 22.36
C PRO A 97 12.23 24.21 22.61
N ALA A 98 11.99 23.80 23.87
CA ALA A 98 10.81 23.05 24.30
C ALA A 98 9.45 23.72 24.00
N ARG A 99 9.45 25.05 23.78
CA ARG A 99 8.24 25.82 23.45
C ARG A 99 7.75 25.65 22.01
N SER A 100 8.57 25.10 21.12
CA SER A 100 8.23 24.97 19.69
C SER A 100 7.56 23.63 19.32
N PHE A 101 7.54 22.65 20.24
CA PHE A 101 6.89 21.35 20.01
C PHE A 101 5.35 21.31 20.11
N PRO A 102 4.67 22.05 21.00
CA PRO A 102 3.22 21.87 21.17
C PRO A 102 2.42 22.34 19.96
N LEU A 103 2.88 23.37 19.25
CA LEU A 103 2.15 23.93 18.11
C LEU A 103 2.11 22.97 16.90
N PRO A 104 3.23 22.36 16.45
CA PRO A 104 3.22 21.29 15.45
C PRO A 104 2.37 20.08 15.83
N VAL A 105 2.35 19.70 17.12
CA VAL A 105 1.54 18.56 17.61
C VAL A 105 0.05 18.85 17.46
N VAL A 106 -0.40 20.04 17.88
CA VAL A 106 -1.81 20.43 17.74
C VAL A 106 -2.22 20.58 16.28
N CYS A 107 -1.38 21.24 15.46
CA CYS A 107 -1.62 21.37 14.02
C CYS A 107 -1.66 20.00 13.33
N GLY A 108 -0.77 19.08 13.71
CA GLY A 108 -0.73 17.71 13.20
C GLY A 108 -1.96 16.89 13.59
N LEU A 109 -2.43 17.01 14.84
CA LEU A 109 -3.63 16.32 15.31
C LEU A 109 -4.88 16.82 14.57
N ILE A 110 -5.03 18.14 14.41
CA ILE A 110 -6.14 18.74 13.68
C ILE A 110 -6.08 18.34 12.20
N GLY A 111 -4.91 18.46 11.56
CA GLY A 111 -4.72 18.06 10.17
C GLY A 111 -5.00 16.58 9.94
N GLY A 112 -4.52 15.70 10.82
CA GLY A 112 -4.77 14.27 10.77
C GLY A 112 -6.23 13.91 10.98
N ALA A 113 -6.91 14.55 11.93
CA ALA A 113 -8.34 14.35 12.16
C ALA A 113 -9.19 14.82 10.97
N LEU A 114 -8.81 15.94 10.33
CA LEU A 114 -9.48 16.44 9.12
C LEU A 114 -9.30 15.50 7.93
N VAL A 115 -8.07 15.05 7.66
CA VAL A 115 -7.79 14.10 6.57
C VAL A 115 -8.45 12.75 6.83
N GLY A 116 -8.38 12.25 8.06
CA GLY A 116 -9.04 11.01 8.48
C GLY A 116 -10.56 11.09 8.36
N GLY A 117 -11.15 12.21 8.77
CA GLY A 117 -12.57 12.50 8.59
C GLY A 117 -12.97 12.53 7.10
N PHE A 118 -12.19 13.24 6.28
CA PHE A 118 -12.40 13.28 4.83
C PHE A 118 -12.34 11.88 4.20
N MET A 119 -11.42 11.03 4.66
CA MET A 119 -11.29 9.65 4.19
C MET A 119 -12.43 8.75 4.69
N TYR A 120 -12.91 8.93 5.92
CA TYR A 120 -14.02 8.16 6.49
C TYR A 120 -15.32 8.41 5.72
N TYR A 121 -15.66 9.68 5.49
CA TYR A 121 -16.85 10.06 4.73
C TYR A 121 -16.67 9.82 3.22
N GLY A 122 -15.46 10.06 2.68
CA GLY A 122 -15.14 9.88 1.26
C GLY A 122 -14.87 8.44 0.83
N GLY A 123 -14.63 7.52 1.76
CA GLY A 123 -14.28 6.12 1.47
C GLY A 123 -15.41 5.32 0.81
N SER A 124 -16.67 5.73 0.99
CA SER A 124 -17.82 5.13 0.33
C SER A 124 -18.03 5.60 -1.11
N THR A 125 -17.50 6.79 -1.47
CA THR A 125 -17.82 7.46 -2.75
C THR A 125 -16.62 7.58 -3.68
N ILE A 126 -15.39 7.63 -3.15
CA ILE A 126 -14.15 7.73 -3.93
C ILE A 126 -13.71 6.31 -4.32
N SER A 127 -13.58 6.05 -5.62
CA SER A 127 -12.99 4.78 -6.05
C SER A 127 -11.55 4.69 -5.52
N LEU A 128 -11.19 3.55 -4.92
CA LEU A 128 -9.85 3.28 -4.41
C LEU A 128 -8.74 3.64 -5.42
N GLN A 129 -9.06 3.52 -6.71
CA GLN A 129 -8.17 3.86 -7.82
C GLN A 129 -7.86 5.36 -7.89
N ILE A 130 -8.86 6.24 -7.71
CA ILE A 130 -8.66 7.70 -7.76
C ILE A 130 -7.80 8.13 -6.57
N PHE A 131 -8.09 7.60 -5.38
CA PHE A 131 -7.28 7.87 -4.20
C PHE A 131 -5.82 7.47 -4.41
N LEU A 132 -5.57 6.26 -4.90
CA LEU A 132 -4.21 5.77 -5.16
C LEU A 132 -3.51 6.51 -6.30
N CYS A 133 -4.26 7.01 -7.29
CA CYS A 133 -3.72 7.85 -8.35
C CYS A 133 -3.21 9.18 -7.78
N ILE A 134 -4.03 9.87 -6.98
CA ILE A 134 -3.67 11.15 -6.35
C ILE A 134 -2.49 10.97 -5.39
N SER A 135 -2.50 9.94 -4.54
CA SER A 135 -1.40 9.69 -3.62
C SER A 135 -0.10 9.40 -4.36
N THR A 136 -0.16 8.64 -5.46
CA THR A 136 1.03 8.34 -6.28
C THR A 136 1.53 9.58 -7.02
N ALA A 137 0.63 10.46 -7.49
CA ALA A 137 1.02 11.73 -8.11
C ALA A 137 1.78 12.64 -7.12
N ILE A 138 1.33 12.70 -5.87
CA ILE A 138 2.04 13.43 -4.79
C ILE A 138 3.41 12.80 -4.52
N LEU A 139 3.50 11.46 -4.45
CA LEU A 139 4.79 10.77 -4.26
C LEU A 139 5.77 11.07 -5.40
N TYR A 140 5.29 11.18 -6.64
CA TYR A 140 6.13 11.54 -7.78
C TYR A 140 6.55 13.01 -7.78
N LEU A 141 5.69 13.93 -7.32
CA LEU A 141 6.10 15.32 -7.10
C LEU A 141 7.23 15.42 -6.08
N ILE A 142 7.11 14.72 -4.95
CA ILE A 142 8.15 14.70 -3.91
C ILE A 142 9.44 14.08 -4.44
N SER A 143 9.34 12.98 -5.20
CA SER A 143 10.52 12.37 -5.82
C SER A 143 11.18 13.31 -6.85
N ALA A 144 10.41 14.05 -7.64
CA ALA A 144 10.96 15.03 -8.58
C ALA A 144 11.73 16.14 -7.84
N GLY A 145 11.15 16.65 -6.74
CA GLY A 145 11.77 17.65 -5.88
C GLY A 145 13.07 17.15 -5.23
N LEU A 146 13.05 15.93 -4.65
CA LEU A 146 14.24 15.31 -4.06
C LEU A 146 15.34 15.06 -5.09
N PHE A 147 14.99 14.76 -6.35
CA PHE A 147 15.95 14.54 -7.42
C PHE A 147 16.63 15.85 -7.80
N SER A 148 15.84 16.90 -8.04
CA SER A 148 16.32 18.25 -8.33
C SER A 148 17.23 18.79 -7.21
N ARG A 149 16.81 18.66 -5.95
CA ARG A 149 17.57 19.04 -4.77
C ARG A 149 18.87 18.24 -4.63
N GLY A 150 18.86 16.95 -4.96
CA GLY A 150 20.05 16.09 -4.98
C GLY A 150 21.10 16.58 -5.97
N VAL A 151 20.70 16.98 -7.18
CA VAL A 151 21.59 17.54 -8.20
C VAL A 151 22.11 18.91 -7.77
N TRP A 152 21.23 19.76 -7.22
CA TRP A 152 21.62 21.06 -6.71
C TRP A 152 22.72 20.97 -5.64
N PHE A 153 22.58 20.05 -4.66
CA PHE A 153 23.60 19.86 -3.63
C PHE A 153 24.95 19.42 -4.20
N LEU A 154 24.98 18.60 -5.26
CA LEU A 154 26.22 18.20 -5.91
C LEU A 154 26.90 19.39 -6.60
N GLU A 155 26.13 20.22 -7.29
CA GLU A 155 26.67 21.42 -7.94
C GLU A 155 27.13 22.46 -6.91
N ASN A 156 26.37 22.64 -5.83
CA ASN A 156 26.72 23.56 -4.75
C ASN A 156 27.97 23.09 -3.99
N TYR A 157 28.14 21.79 -3.77
CA TYR A 157 29.34 21.23 -3.16
C TYR A 157 30.60 21.55 -3.99
N VAL A 158 30.53 21.40 -5.32
CA VAL A 158 31.64 21.76 -6.22
C VAL A 158 31.93 23.27 -6.19
N PHE A 159 30.89 24.09 -6.05
CA PHE A 159 31.04 25.54 -5.93
C PHE A 159 31.70 25.93 -4.61
N ASN A 160 31.21 25.42 -3.48
CA ASN A 160 31.75 25.64 -2.14
C ASN A 160 33.23 25.24 -2.04
N GLN A 161 33.63 24.14 -2.71
CA GLN A 161 35.04 23.73 -2.75
C GLN A 161 35.93 24.74 -3.50
N LYS A 162 35.40 25.43 -4.52
CA LYS A 162 36.13 26.45 -5.29
C LYS A 162 36.22 27.79 -4.57
N THR A 163 35.20 28.17 -3.82
CA THR A 163 35.13 29.43 -3.07
C THR A 163 35.85 29.35 -1.73
N GLY A 164 36.22 28.15 -1.27
CA GLY A 164 36.94 27.96 -0.01
C GLY A 164 36.09 28.19 1.24
N GLY A 165 34.76 28.21 1.09
CA GLY A 165 33.79 28.47 2.16
C GLY A 165 32.37 28.12 1.71
N ASP A 166 31.46 27.95 2.67
CA ASP A 166 30.06 27.62 2.36
C ASP A 166 29.31 28.86 1.89
N ALA A 167 29.10 28.97 0.58
CA ALA A 167 28.46 30.13 -0.01
C ALA A 167 26.97 30.22 0.39
N ALA A 168 26.33 29.10 0.73
CA ALA A 168 24.92 29.05 1.09
C ALA A 168 24.62 29.63 2.49
N GLU A 169 25.59 29.61 3.40
CA GLU A 169 25.47 30.15 4.77
C GLU A 169 25.68 31.68 4.82
N ASN A 170 26.27 32.26 3.78
CA ASN A 170 26.52 33.71 3.69
C ASN A 170 25.27 34.52 3.30
N GLY A 171 24.11 33.88 3.26
CA GLY A 171 22.81 34.49 2.94
C GLY A 171 22.51 34.56 1.44
N SER A 172 21.55 35.39 1.08
CA SER A 172 21.03 35.53 -0.29
C SER A 172 21.56 36.78 -1.01
N GLY A 173 22.76 37.24 -0.62
CA GLY A 173 23.37 38.46 -1.16
C GLY A 173 24.24 38.21 -2.40
N PRO A 174 24.69 39.27 -3.10
CA PRO A 174 25.63 39.13 -4.21
C PRO A 174 26.92 38.42 -3.76
N GLY A 175 27.32 37.38 -4.50
CA GLY A 175 28.53 36.58 -4.20
C GLY A 175 28.27 35.24 -3.51
N THR A 176 27.03 34.95 -3.13
CA THR A 176 26.64 33.66 -2.49
C THR A 176 26.23 32.57 -3.47
N TYR A 177 26.23 32.88 -4.77
CA TYR A 177 25.84 31.97 -5.84
C TYR A 177 26.72 32.11 -7.08
N ASN A 178 26.75 31.06 -7.90
CA ASN A 178 27.50 31.05 -9.14
C ASN A 178 26.68 31.63 -10.30
N ILE A 179 26.96 32.87 -10.68
CA ILE A 179 26.28 33.60 -11.78
C ILE A 179 26.28 32.84 -13.12
N ASN A 180 27.31 32.04 -13.40
CA ASN A 180 27.45 31.34 -14.68
C ASN A 180 26.60 30.07 -14.76
N LYS A 181 26.19 29.53 -13.61
CA LYS A 181 25.44 28.27 -13.51
C LYS A 181 24.03 28.44 -12.97
N SER A 182 23.72 29.58 -12.34
CA SER A 182 22.39 29.93 -11.86
C SER A 182 21.48 30.30 -13.04
N VAL A 183 20.27 29.74 -13.08
CA VAL A 183 19.20 30.15 -14.00
C VAL A 183 18.49 31.37 -13.44
N TRP A 184 18.17 31.33 -12.15
CA TRP A 184 17.61 32.46 -11.42
C TRP A 184 18.21 32.52 -10.01
N HIS A 185 18.14 33.72 -9.44
CA HIS A 185 18.43 33.99 -8.05
C HIS A 185 17.41 35.00 -7.54
N VAL A 186 16.86 34.79 -6.36
CA VAL A 186 15.92 35.70 -5.70
C VAL A 186 16.53 36.09 -4.36
N ASN A 187 16.44 37.33 -3.88
CA ASN A 187 17.10 37.64 -2.59
C ASN A 187 16.27 37.23 -1.35
N CYS A 188 15.00 36.86 -1.56
CA CYS A 188 14.08 36.36 -0.54
C CYS A 188 13.68 34.91 -0.84
N CYS A 189 13.16 34.17 0.15
CA CYS A 189 12.66 32.81 -0.01
C CYS A 189 13.78 31.76 -0.02
N ASN A 190 14.80 31.97 0.79
CA ASN A 190 15.92 31.04 0.95
C ASN A 190 15.54 29.92 1.94
N PRO A 191 15.58 28.64 1.53
CA PRO A 191 15.15 27.53 2.38
C PRO A 191 16.06 27.24 3.58
N LEU A 192 17.25 27.87 3.66
CA LEU A 192 18.18 27.72 4.79
C LEU A 192 18.00 28.81 5.85
N THR A 193 17.70 30.04 5.43
CA THR A 193 17.62 31.21 6.33
C THR A 193 16.21 31.68 6.61
N ASP A 194 15.27 31.48 5.67
CA ASP A 194 13.88 31.94 5.80
C ASP A 194 12.96 30.80 6.27
N ASN A 195 12.13 31.10 7.27
CA ASN A 195 11.17 30.14 7.82
C ASN A 195 10.07 29.78 6.80
N GLY A 196 9.80 28.49 6.62
CA GLY A 196 8.69 27.96 5.82
C GLY A 196 9.02 27.60 4.36
N TRP A 197 10.11 28.14 3.80
CA TRP A 197 10.57 27.79 2.46
C TRP A 197 11.30 26.44 2.41
N ASP A 198 11.72 25.95 3.57
CA ASP A 198 12.26 24.60 3.80
C ASP A 198 11.25 23.48 3.44
N VAL A 199 9.96 23.73 3.66
CA VAL A 199 8.87 22.81 3.28
C VAL A 199 8.78 22.70 1.77
N PHE A 200 8.79 23.82 1.04
CA PHE A 200 8.76 23.82 -0.42
C PHE A 200 10.04 23.24 -1.03
N ASN A 201 11.20 23.48 -0.41
CA ASN A 201 12.46 22.84 -0.80
C ASN A 201 12.42 21.31 -0.60
N SER A 202 11.76 20.83 0.45
CA SER A 202 11.67 19.40 0.74
C SER A 202 10.61 18.67 -0.08
N LEU A 203 9.49 19.34 -0.42
CA LEU A 203 8.39 18.75 -1.19
C LEU A 203 8.53 18.96 -2.71
N LEU A 204 8.83 20.17 -3.16
CA LEU A 204 8.87 20.52 -4.59
C LEU A 204 10.30 20.64 -5.13
N GLY A 205 11.31 20.64 -4.26
CA GLY A 205 12.69 20.93 -4.66
C GLY A 205 12.94 22.41 -4.94
N TRP A 206 12.11 23.30 -4.39
CA TRP A 206 12.27 24.74 -4.54
C TRP A 206 13.65 25.20 -4.03
N GLN A 207 14.33 26.00 -4.85
CA GLN A 207 15.55 26.65 -4.45
C GLN A 207 15.56 28.09 -4.96
N ASN A 208 15.96 28.97 -4.06
CA ASN A 208 16.12 30.40 -4.26
C ASN A 208 17.13 30.72 -5.38
N SER A 209 18.24 29.98 -5.38
CA SER A 209 19.30 30.06 -6.38
C SER A 209 19.38 28.77 -7.20
N ALA A 210 18.45 28.60 -8.14
CA ALA A 210 18.41 27.38 -8.94
C ALA A 210 19.49 27.37 -10.03
N THR A 211 20.11 26.23 -10.20
CA THR A 211 21.14 25.98 -11.22
C THR A 211 20.56 25.29 -12.44
N TYR A 212 21.22 25.40 -13.60
CA TYR A 212 20.80 24.68 -14.82
C TYR A 212 20.63 23.17 -14.56
N GLY A 213 21.51 22.57 -13.76
CA GLY A 213 21.43 21.16 -13.38
C GLY A 213 20.16 20.83 -12.60
N SER A 214 19.81 21.64 -11.59
CA SER A 214 18.61 21.42 -10.78
C SER A 214 17.30 21.51 -11.60
N VAL A 215 17.21 22.46 -12.53
CA VAL A 215 16.02 22.65 -13.38
C VAL A 215 15.92 21.55 -14.43
N LEU A 216 17.04 21.25 -15.10
CA LEU A 216 17.08 20.21 -16.13
C LEU A 216 16.79 18.83 -15.53
N SER A 217 17.37 18.52 -14.37
CA SER A 217 17.13 17.24 -13.68
C SER A 217 15.66 17.05 -13.29
N TYR A 218 14.97 18.10 -12.83
CA TYR A 218 13.52 18.04 -12.57
C TYR A 218 12.72 17.68 -13.84
N ASN A 219 13.01 18.35 -14.95
CA ASN A 219 12.35 18.08 -16.24
C ASN A 219 12.67 16.68 -16.78
N LEU A 220 13.93 16.25 -16.70
CA LEU A 220 14.35 14.91 -17.11
C LEU A 220 13.71 13.81 -16.26
N TYR A 221 13.49 14.05 -14.96
CA TYR A 221 12.76 13.12 -14.09
C TYR A 221 11.32 12.91 -14.59
N TRP A 222 10.60 14.00 -14.88
CA TRP A 222 9.25 13.92 -15.43
C TRP A 222 9.20 13.23 -16.79
N LEU A 223 10.16 13.53 -17.67
CA LEU A 223 10.29 12.88 -18.96
C LEU A 223 10.50 11.36 -18.79
N PHE A 224 11.43 10.96 -17.92
CA PHE A 224 11.68 9.54 -17.61
C PHE A 224 10.44 8.84 -17.07
N LEU A 225 9.68 9.52 -16.19
CA LEU A 225 8.46 9.00 -15.61
C LEU A 225 7.35 8.82 -16.66
N ILE A 226 7.14 9.82 -17.52
CA ILE A 226 6.18 9.74 -18.63
C ILE A 226 6.55 8.59 -19.57
N ILE A 227 7.83 8.45 -19.94
CA ILE A 227 8.31 7.35 -20.78
C ILE A 227 8.02 6.01 -20.11
N THR A 228 8.38 5.86 -18.84
CA THR A 228 8.18 4.61 -18.09
C THR A 228 6.70 4.23 -17.98
N LEU A 229 5.83 5.19 -17.66
CA LEU A 229 4.38 4.96 -17.60
C LEU A 229 3.78 4.67 -18.98
N ALA A 230 4.21 5.39 -20.02
CA ALA A 230 3.78 5.17 -21.39
C ALA A 230 4.17 3.78 -21.91
N LEU A 231 5.41 3.32 -21.61
CA LEU A 231 5.87 1.98 -21.95
C LEU A 231 5.03 0.91 -21.25
N MET A 232 4.73 1.08 -19.95
CA MET A 232 3.85 0.15 -19.23
C MET A 232 2.42 0.15 -19.78
N LEU A 233 1.86 1.32 -20.08
CA LEU A 233 0.52 1.44 -20.65
C LEU A 233 0.45 0.81 -22.05
N TYR A 234 1.50 0.98 -22.86
CA TYR A 234 1.61 0.38 -24.19
C TYR A 234 1.68 -1.15 -24.10
N GLU A 235 2.47 -1.70 -23.17
CA GLU A 235 2.53 -3.14 -22.89
C GLU A 235 1.14 -3.67 -22.51
N GLU A 236 0.38 -2.94 -21.71
CA GLU A 236 -0.97 -3.36 -21.32
C GLU A 236 -1.97 -3.35 -22.48
N LYS A 237 -1.87 -2.39 -23.41
CA LYS A 237 -2.79 -2.30 -24.54
C LYS A 237 -2.45 -3.24 -25.70
N LYS A 238 -1.16 -3.50 -25.96
CA LYS A 238 -0.69 -4.23 -27.16
C LYS A 238 0.07 -5.51 -26.87
N GLY A 239 0.41 -5.79 -25.60
CA GLY A 239 1.04 -7.05 -25.19
C GLY A 239 2.52 -7.20 -25.53
N HIS A 240 3.17 -6.18 -26.11
CA HIS A 240 4.59 -6.16 -26.48
C HIS A 240 5.20 -4.76 -26.31
N LEU A 241 6.53 -4.65 -26.19
CA LEU A 241 7.22 -3.36 -26.19
C LEU A 241 7.11 -2.68 -27.57
N PRO A 242 7.05 -1.33 -27.65
CA PRO A 242 6.88 -0.61 -28.92
C PRO A 242 7.99 -0.90 -29.95
N PHE A 243 9.19 -1.25 -29.49
CA PHE A 243 10.35 -1.54 -30.36
C PHE A 243 10.65 -3.03 -30.55
N CYS A 244 10.03 -3.94 -29.78
CA CYS A 244 10.29 -5.38 -29.87
C CYS A 244 8.98 -6.17 -29.74
N LYS A 245 8.49 -6.72 -30.86
CA LYS A 245 7.23 -7.47 -30.93
C LYS A 245 7.21 -8.75 -30.05
N ASN A 246 8.38 -9.31 -29.74
CA ASN A 246 8.52 -10.55 -28.99
C ASN A 246 9.00 -10.38 -27.54
N LEU A 247 9.27 -9.16 -27.07
CA LEU A 247 9.77 -8.93 -25.72
C LEU A 247 8.70 -8.29 -24.84
N LYS A 248 8.43 -8.92 -23.70
CA LYS A 248 7.64 -8.34 -22.61
C LYS A 248 8.57 -7.73 -21.56
N PHE A 249 8.13 -6.69 -20.85
CA PHE A 249 8.95 -6.04 -19.82
C PHE A 249 9.36 -7.04 -18.71
N ARG A 250 8.54 -8.08 -18.53
CA ARG A 250 8.77 -9.19 -17.59
C ARG A 250 9.96 -10.08 -17.97
N GLU A 251 10.30 -10.17 -19.26
CA GLU A 251 11.41 -10.97 -19.78
C GLU A 251 12.74 -10.23 -19.69
N LEU A 252 12.74 -8.90 -19.59
CA LEU A 252 13.97 -8.13 -19.35
C LEU A 252 14.48 -8.23 -17.91
N ASN A 253 13.71 -8.81 -16.98
CA ASN A 253 14.19 -9.07 -15.63
C ASN A 253 15.08 -10.33 -15.66
N PRO A 254 16.39 -10.25 -15.37
CA PRO A 254 17.27 -11.43 -15.37
C PRO A 254 16.79 -12.53 -14.42
N MET A 255 16.05 -12.16 -13.36
CA MET A 255 15.45 -13.09 -12.42
C MET A 255 14.23 -13.84 -12.98
N TYR A 256 13.69 -13.47 -14.15
CA TYR A 256 12.60 -14.17 -14.82
C TYR A 256 13.06 -15.52 -15.37
N HIS A 257 14.24 -15.56 -16.00
CA HIS A 257 14.82 -16.77 -16.58
C HIS A 257 15.35 -17.71 -15.48
N ILE A 258 15.86 -17.16 -14.39
CA ILE A 258 16.41 -17.94 -13.26
C ILE A 258 15.30 -18.61 -12.43
N LYS A 259 14.12 -17.97 -12.26
CA LYS A 259 13.04 -18.47 -11.37
C LYS A 259 11.90 -19.23 -12.05
N ASN A 260 12.02 -19.59 -13.34
CA ASN A 260 11.01 -20.36 -14.11
C ASN A 260 9.54 -20.02 -13.74
N LYS A 261 9.19 -18.73 -13.79
CA LYS A 261 7.88 -18.23 -13.33
C LYS A 261 6.68 -18.70 -14.18
N LYS A 262 6.90 -19.45 -15.27
CA LYS A 262 5.83 -20.10 -16.06
C LYS A 262 4.93 -21.00 -15.21
N LYS A 263 5.45 -21.58 -14.11
CA LYS A 263 4.71 -22.55 -13.28
C LYS A 263 3.62 -21.95 -12.37
N ASN A 264 3.54 -20.62 -12.24
CA ASN A 264 2.60 -19.93 -11.33
C ASN A 264 1.47 -19.18 -12.06
N GLU A 265 1.33 -19.34 -13.38
CA GLU A 265 0.20 -18.80 -14.13
C GLU A 265 -0.96 -19.79 -14.03
N ILE A 266 -1.82 -19.58 -13.03
CA ILE A 266 -3.08 -20.28 -12.87
C ILE A 266 -4.00 -19.75 -13.98
N SER A 267 -4.52 -20.63 -14.83
CA SER A 267 -5.51 -20.26 -15.86
C SER A 267 -6.76 -19.67 -15.20
N GLU A 268 -7.45 -18.71 -15.82
CA GLU A 268 -8.67 -18.11 -15.25
C GLU A 268 -9.71 -19.17 -14.85
N ALA A 269 -9.80 -20.26 -15.62
CA ALA A 269 -10.66 -21.41 -15.31
C ALA A 269 -10.23 -22.17 -14.04
N GLU A 270 -8.93 -22.32 -13.80
CA GLU A 270 -8.38 -22.99 -12.62
C GLU A 270 -8.52 -22.10 -11.37
N ALA A 271 -8.38 -20.78 -11.50
CA ALA A 271 -8.63 -19.83 -10.43
C ALA A 271 -10.10 -19.84 -10.00
N HIS A 272 -11.04 -19.89 -10.95
CA HIS A 272 -12.47 -19.97 -10.66
C HIS A 272 -12.83 -21.27 -9.93
N ARG A 273 -12.28 -22.40 -10.37
CA ARG A 273 -12.45 -23.70 -9.69
C ARG A 273 -11.95 -23.67 -8.24
N LEU A 274 -10.78 -23.09 -8.00
CA LEU A 274 -10.24 -22.91 -6.64
C LEU A 274 -11.15 -22.05 -5.77
N PHE A 275 -11.74 -20.97 -6.30
CA PHE A 275 -12.68 -20.14 -5.53
C PHE A 275 -13.95 -20.90 -5.13
N LEU A 276 -14.50 -21.72 -6.03
CA LEU A 276 -15.66 -22.56 -5.73
C LEU A 276 -15.35 -23.58 -4.63
N GLU A 277 -14.18 -24.22 -4.68
CA GLU A 277 -13.73 -25.16 -3.65
C GLU A 277 -13.46 -24.49 -2.29
N ALA A 278 -12.88 -23.28 -2.29
CA ALA A 278 -12.71 -22.50 -1.06
C ALA A 278 -14.08 -22.16 -0.45
N ARG A 279 -15.03 -21.73 -1.27
CA ARG A 279 -16.38 -21.35 -0.83
C ARG A 279 -17.13 -22.55 -0.24
N SER A 280 -17.10 -23.72 -0.88
CA SER A 280 -17.78 -24.91 -0.37
C SER A 280 -17.17 -25.39 0.96
N LYS A 281 -15.84 -25.37 1.10
CA LYS A 281 -15.16 -25.71 2.37
C LYS A 281 -15.49 -24.73 3.49
N LEU A 282 -15.62 -23.43 3.20
CA LEU A 282 -16.03 -22.43 4.18
C LEU A 282 -17.50 -22.61 4.60
N GLN A 283 -18.39 -22.93 3.66
CA GLN A 283 -19.80 -23.22 3.97
C GLN A 283 -19.96 -24.50 4.80
N GLY A 284 -19.24 -25.58 4.46
CA GLY A 284 -19.23 -26.82 5.23
C GLY A 284 -18.67 -26.62 6.64
N LYS A 285 -17.64 -25.79 6.79
CA LYS A 285 -17.07 -25.49 8.10
C LYS A 285 -17.99 -24.59 8.95
N ALA A 286 -18.70 -23.65 8.34
CA ALA A 286 -19.67 -22.82 9.05
C ALA A 286 -20.89 -23.64 9.53
N SER A 287 -21.27 -24.68 8.78
CA SER A 287 -22.31 -25.63 9.21
C SER A 287 -21.86 -26.53 10.36
N ASP A 288 -20.63 -27.07 10.29
CA ASP A 288 -19.99 -27.82 11.40
C ASP A 288 -19.77 -26.95 12.67
N GLU A 289 -19.62 -25.63 12.53
CA GLU A 289 -19.48 -24.69 13.66
C GLU A 289 -20.84 -24.33 14.25
N SER A 290 -21.91 -24.22 13.43
CA SER A 290 -23.28 -24.02 13.91
C SER A 290 -23.92 -25.26 14.53
N GLU A 291 -23.48 -26.48 14.20
CA GLU A 291 -23.91 -27.72 14.88
C GLU A 291 -23.18 -27.96 16.22
N ARG A 292 -22.15 -27.17 16.54
CA ARG A 292 -21.40 -27.27 17.80
C ARG A 292 -21.84 -26.30 18.88
N ASP A 293 -22.64 -25.29 18.54
CA ASP A 293 -23.26 -24.37 19.50
C ASP A 293 -24.75 -24.73 19.70
N ASP A 294 -24.98 -25.55 20.74
CA ASP A 294 -26.19 -25.88 21.54
C ASP A 294 -27.11 -27.09 21.22
N PRO A 295 -27.59 -27.84 22.26
CA PRO A 295 -27.58 -27.50 23.70
C PRO A 295 -26.84 -28.48 24.64
N GLU A 296 -26.25 -27.92 25.70
CA GLU A 296 -26.01 -28.60 26.99
C GLU A 296 -27.32 -29.27 27.48
N GLN A 297 -27.29 -30.58 27.69
CA GLN A 297 -28.30 -31.29 28.47
C GLN A 297 -28.16 -30.88 29.94
N TYR A 298 -29.03 -29.98 30.41
CA TYR A 298 -29.33 -29.89 31.83
C TYR A 298 -30.41 -30.91 32.17
N GLU A 299 -30.02 -31.89 32.99
CA GLU A 299 -30.92 -32.81 33.68
C GLU A 299 -31.97 -32.02 34.47
N LEU A 300 -33.25 -32.28 34.20
CA LEU A 300 -34.36 -31.78 35.01
C LEU A 300 -35.00 -32.99 35.72
N ASN A 301 -34.64 -33.20 36.98
CA ASN A 301 -35.40 -34.04 37.90
C ASN A 301 -36.15 -33.15 38.91
N ASP A 302 -37.41 -33.53 39.11
CA ASP A 302 -38.32 -33.31 40.24
C ASP A 302 -39.51 -32.30 40.14
N ILE A 303 -40.70 -32.90 39.84
CA ILE A 303 -42.04 -32.81 40.52
C ILE A 303 -42.92 -31.53 40.32
N PRO A 304 -44.29 -31.55 40.29
CA PRO A 304 -45.31 -32.53 39.84
C PRO A 304 -46.39 -31.94 38.87
N THR A 305 -47.34 -32.80 38.47
CA THR A 305 -48.60 -32.62 37.72
C THR A 305 -49.55 -31.50 38.17
N GLU A 306 -50.16 -30.74 37.23
CA GLU A 306 -51.60 -30.42 37.15
C GLU A 306 -51.99 -29.55 35.92
N GLY A 307 -53.04 -29.98 35.19
CA GLY A 307 -54.14 -29.14 34.66
C GLY A 307 -53.95 -28.05 33.57
N THR A 308 -54.72 -28.24 32.48
CA THR A 308 -55.57 -27.24 31.77
C THR A 308 -55.09 -26.60 30.44
N SER A 309 -55.76 -27.04 29.37
CA SER A 309 -56.31 -26.40 28.15
C SER A 309 -55.89 -25.00 27.60
N GLU A 310 -55.94 -24.93 26.25
CA GLU A 310 -56.23 -23.77 25.35
C GLU A 310 -55.12 -22.68 25.16
N GLU A 311 -54.90 -21.95 24.05
CA GLU A 311 -55.42 -21.82 22.68
C GLU A 311 -54.38 -20.98 21.85
N ILE A 312 -54.19 -21.33 20.57
CA ILE A 312 -54.14 -20.49 19.34
C ILE A 312 -53.37 -19.13 19.32
N THR A 313 -52.37 -18.97 18.44
CA THR A 313 -52.41 -18.12 17.19
C THR A 313 -51.06 -17.85 16.51
N ASN A 314 -51.04 -18.21 15.22
CA ASN A 314 -50.23 -17.80 14.06
C ASN A 314 -49.40 -16.48 14.10
N SER A 315 -48.19 -16.54 13.52
CA SER A 315 -47.92 -15.83 12.26
C SER A 315 -46.73 -16.43 11.50
N THR A 316 -47.04 -16.94 10.31
CA THR A 316 -46.23 -17.49 9.23
C THR A 316 -45.50 -16.40 8.45
N ASN A 317 -44.25 -16.62 8.05
CA ASN A 317 -43.83 -16.96 6.68
C ASN A 317 -42.42 -16.45 6.33
N VAL A 318 -41.55 -17.43 6.09
CA VAL A 318 -40.28 -17.36 5.36
C VAL A 318 -40.60 -17.60 3.89
N GLY A 319 -40.04 -16.81 2.98
CA GLY A 319 -40.26 -16.92 1.53
C GLY A 319 -38.99 -16.60 0.73
N PHE A 320 -38.29 -17.66 0.36
CA PHE A 320 -37.08 -17.76 -0.44
C PHE A 320 -37.36 -17.37 -1.92
N GLN A 321 -36.47 -16.61 -2.58
CA GLN A 321 -36.59 -16.33 -4.02
C GLN A 321 -35.39 -16.89 -4.80
N GLU A 322 -35.74 -17.82 -5.68
CA GLU A 322 -34.94 -18.69 -6.54
C GLU A 322 -34.55 -17.97 -7.84
N VAL A 323 -33.28 -18.07 -8.26
CA VAL A 323 -32.78 -17.51 -9.54
C VAL A 323 -32.77 -18.62 -10.59
N ARG A 324 -33.68 -18.49 -11.57
CA ARG A 324 -33.89 -19.36 -12.73
C ARG A 324 -32.78 -19.14 -13.78
N LEU A 325 -32.19 -20.24 -14.24
CA LEU A 325 -31.34 -20.32 -15.43
C LEU A 325 -32.23 -20.67 -16.63
N ASP A 326 -32.20 -19.86 -17.68
CA ASP A 326 -32.84 -20.19 -18.96
C ASP A 326 -31.77 -20.51 -20.01
N GLU A 327 -31.82 -21.75 -20.49
CA GLU A 327 -31.13 -22.27 -21.66
C GLU A 327 -32.23 -22.78 -22.61
N ASN A 328 -32.41 -22.17 -23.79
CA ASN A 328 -32.94 -22.95 -24.92
C ASN A 328 -32.54 -22.40 -26.29
N LYS A 329 -32.40 -23.36 -27.20
CA LYS A 329 -31.83 -23.35 -28.53
C LYS A 329 -32.79 -22.78 -29.58
N GLY A 330 -32.21 -22.15 -30.60
CA GLY A 330 -32.46 -22.37 -32.03
C GLY A 330 -33.86 -22.11 -32.61
N ASN A 331 -33.95 -21.16 -33.54
CA ASN A 331 -34.66 -21.41 -34.80
C ASN A 331 -34.17 -20.55 -35.96
N PHE A 332 -34.34 -21.13 -37.14
CA PHE A 332 -33.78 -20.84 -38.46
C PHE A 332 -34.64 -19.80 -39.24
N THR A 333 -33.99 -19.11 -40.19
CA THR A 333 -34.46 -18.62 -41.51
C THR A 333 -35.29 -17.34 -41.75
N GLN A 334 -34.87 -16.68 -42.85
CA GLN A 334 -35.50 -15.68 -43.75
C GLN A 334 -35.61 -14.24 -43.19
N ALA A 335 -35.20 -13.17 -43.88
CA ALA A 335 -34.90 -12.91 -45.29
C ALA A 335 -33.82 -11.82 -45.43
#